data_AF-A0A930N098-F1
#
_entry.id   AF-A0A930N098-F1
#
_cell.length_a   1.000
_cell.length_b   1.000
_cell.length_c   1.000
_cell.angle_alpha   90.00
_cell.angle_beta   90.00
_cell.angle_gamma   90.00
#
_symmetry.space_group_name_H-M   'P 1'
#
loop_
_entity.id
_entity.type
_entity.pdbx_description
1 polymer ?
#
loop_
_entity_poly.entity_id
_entity_poly.type
_entity_poly.pdbx_seq_one_letter_code
_entity_poly.pdbx_strand_id
1 'polypeptide(L)'
;VLGIRKAIVMTIPRGIKISISAGVGIFLAVIGMRNAKLLTVNAKKVALSFGDLTQPVVLLAAITFIILLVLSARKVRGGALISILAGTVIGIPMGVTKLPESIFRIPDSIAPIFFNFDLGGALNLAYLPFLFAFFLPDFFSSFGTAIGIGGKAGFLDKNGDLPGLDKVFHVDSIAATIGSLFTIPVLITYLESGAGVEAGGRTGLTACTTAVAFLLLLAVTPLALMIPAAATAPVLIYVGVSMMAGMRNLDYTDIAEYIPAFLCVAFTAFTFNIANGISVAFISFVIMKVAMGRTAELHKGHYLLALLLAYYFYAIAGVK
;
A
#
# COMPACT_ATOMS: atom_id res chain seq x y z
N VAL A 1 -21.32 15.09 4.68
CA VAL A 1 -22.16 16.25 4.32
C VAL A 1 -22.47 16.34 2.81
N LEU A 2 -21.57 16.05 1.85
CA LEU A 2 -21.91 16.12 0.41
C LEU A 2 -22.21 14.79 -0.31
N GLY A 3 -22.04 13.61 0.31
CA GLY A 3 -22.37 12.31 -0.30
C GLY A 3 -21.52 11.90 -1.52
N ILE A 4 -20.70 12.80 -2.07
CA ILE A 4 -19.83 12.61 -3.24
C ILE A 4 -18.91 11.39 -3.07
N ARG A 5 -18.33 11.20 -1.86
CA ARG A 5 -17.51 10.01 -1.54
C ARG A 5 -18.30 8.71 -1.71
N LYS A 6 -19.55 8.62 -1.23
CA LYS A 6 -20.41 7.43 -1.37
C LYS A 6 -20.80 7.17 -2.83
N ALA A 7 -21.05 8.24 -3.60
CA ALA A 7 -21.36 8.13 -5.03
C ALA A 7 -20.17 7.63 -5.87
N ILE A 8 -18.96 8.15 -5.60
CA ILE A 8 -17.72 7.71 -6.27
C ILE A 8 -17.41 6.23 -5.93
N VAL A 9 -17.68 5.80 -4.69
CA VAL A 9 -17.52 4.40 -4.24
C VAL A 9 -18.38 3.40 -4.99
N MET A 10 -19.63 3.78 -5.23
CA MET A 10 -20.56 2.97 -6.01
C MET A 10 -20.17 2.90 -7.49
N THR A 11 -19.29 3.80 -7.95
CA THR A 11 -18.85 3.90 -9.34
C THR A 11 -17.61 3.03 -9.63
N ILE A 12 -16.87 2.54 -8.62
CA ILE A 12 -15.76 1.60 -8.89
C ILE A 12 -16.26 0.15 -8.95
N PRO A 13 -16.02 -0.55 -10.08
CA PRO A 13 -16.35 -1.96 -10.26
C PRO A 13 -15.65 -2.86 -9.23
N ARG A 14 -16.29 -3.98 -8.93
CA ARG A 14 -15.77 -4.95 -7.96
C ARG A 14 -14.41 -5.51 -8.38
N GLY A 15 -14.22 -5.86 -9.66
CA GLY A 15 -12.96 -6.39 -10.15
C GLY A 15 -11.79 -5.43 -9.96
N ILE A 16 -12.00 -4.14 -10.21
CA ILE A 16 -10.99 -3.10 -9.98
C ILE A 16 -10.65 -2.98 -8.49
N LYS A 17 -11.65 -3.01 -7.59
CA LYS A 17 -11.41 -2.97 -6.13
C LYS A 17 -10.53 -4.13 -5.67
N ILE A 18 -10.80 -5.34 -6.19
CA ILE A 18 -10.02 -6.55 -5.86
C ILE A 18 -8.59 -6.43 -6.40
N SER A 19 -8.43 -5.95 -7.63
CA SER A 19 -7.12 -5.84 -8.27
C SER A 19 -6.22 -4.77 -7.68
N ILE A 20 -6.76 -3.72 -7.04
CA ILE A 20 -5.95 -2.72 -6.34
C ILE A 20 -5.11 -3.37 -5.25
N SER A 21 -5.71 -4.22 -4.42
CA SER A 21 -4.99 -4.97 -3.36
C SER A 21 -3.89 -5.84 -3.95
N ALA A 22 -4.18 -6.54 -5.05
CA ALA A 22 -3.20 -7.39 -5.72
C ALA A 22 -2.06 -6.59 -6.35
N GLY A 23 -2.36 -5.46 -7.00
CA GLY A 23 -1.38 -4.55 -7.58
C GLY A 23 -0.42 -3.99 -6.53
N VAL A 24 -0.96 -3.56 -5.37
CA VAL A 24 -0.14 -3.15 -4.21
C VAL A 24 0.70 -4.32 -3.70
N GLY A 25 0.14 -5.52 -3.64
CA GLY A 25 0.87 -6.72 -3.24
C GLY A 25 2.11 -7.00 -4.10
N ILE A 26 1.95 -6.99 -5.42
CA ILE A 26 3.09 -7.16 -6.34
C ILE A 26 4.08 -5.99 -6.21
N PHE A 27 3.59 -4.76 -6.09
CA PHE A 27 4.43 -3.58 -5.90
C PHE A 27 5.32 -3.68 -4.66
N LEU A 28 4.76 -4.10 -3.51
CA LEU A 28 5.52 -4.36 -2.28
C LEU A 28 6.52 -5.50 -2.45
N ALA A 29 6.14 -6.58 -3.14
CA ALA A 29 7.05 -7.68 -3.42
C ALA A 29 8.24 -7.21 -4.28
N VAL A 30 8.01 -6.36 -5.29
CA VAL A 30 9.08 -5.77 -6.11
C VAL A 30 9.98 -4.86 -5.27
N ILE A 31 9.43 -4.04 -4.37
CA ILE A 31 10.23 -3.25 -3.41
C ILE A 31 11.10 -4.16 -2.56
N GLY A 32 10.52 -5.22 -1.97
CA GLY A 32 11.25 -6.20 -1.17
C GLY A 32 12.38 -6.84 -1.96
N MET A 33 12.12 -7.31 -3.18
CA MET A 33 13.14 -7.91 -4.05
C MET A 33 14.25 -6.92 -4.43
N ARG A 34 13.93 -5.64 -4.66
CA ARG A 34 14.95 -4.59 -4.91
C ARG A 34 15.77 -4.29 -3.65
N ASN A 35 15.14 -4.18 -2.49
CA ASN A 35 15.80 -3.94 -1.20
C ASN A 35 16.71 -5.10 -0.79
N ALA A 36 16.33 -6.34 -1.13
CA ALA A 36 17.15 -7.53 -0.97
C ALA A 36 18.29 -7.65 -2.01
N LYS A 37 18.37 -6.74 -2.99
CA LYS A 37 19.22 -6.85 -4.18
C LYS A 37 19.00 -8.13 -5.00
N LEU A 38 17.88 -8.83 -4.81
CA LEU A 38 17.49 -9.99 -5.62
C LEU A 38 17.14 -9.58 -7.05
N LEU A 39 16.63 -8.36 -7.22
CA LEU A 39 16.17 -7.82 -8.49
C LEU A 39 17.02 -6.62 -8.90
N THR A 40 17.56 -6.65 -10.12
CA THR A 40 18.29 -5.53 -10.74
C THR A 40 17.71 -5.23 -12.13
N VAL A 41 17.89 -3.99 -12.59
CA VAL A 41 17.48 -3.59 -13.94
C VAL A 41 18.62 -3.87 -14.89
N ASN A 42 18.38 -4.72 -15.88
CA ASN A 42 19.31 -4.96 -16.97
C ASN A 42 19.01 -4.00 -18.11
N ALA A 43 19.78 -2.91 -18.17
CA ALA A 43 19.64 -1.89 -19.20
C ALA A 43 19.82 -2.42 -20.63
N LYS A 44 20.63 -3.47 -20.83
CA LYS A 44 20.86 -4.07 -22.16
C LYS A 44 19.66 -4.86 -22.67
N LYS A 45 18.90 -5.48 -21.77
CA LYS A 45 17.71 -6.28 -22.11
C LYS A 45 16.41 -5.54 -21.89
N VAL A 46 16.46 -4.31 -21.35
CA VAL A 46 15.29 -3.54 -20.89
C VAL A 46 14.38 -4.42 -20.02
N ALA A 47 14.99 -5.21 -19.13
CA ALA A 47 14.30 -6.26 -18.38
C ALA A 47 14.83 -6.34 -16.95
N LEU A 48 14.02 -6.93 -16.09
CA LEU A 48 14.45 -7.30 -14.75
C LEU A 48 15.38 -8.52 -14.83
N SER A 49 16.40 -8.56 -14.01
CA SER A 49 17.36 -9.67 -13.90
C SER A 49 17.68 -9.93 -12.44
N PHE A 50 18.15 -11.15 -12.15
CA PHE A 50 18.69 -11.43 -10.83
C PHE A 50 19.88 -10.51 -10.55
N GLY A 51 19.97 -10.03 -9.31
CA GLY A 51 21.19 -9.43 -8.81
C GLY A 51 22.30 -10.46 -8.60
N ASP A 52 23.43 -9.99 -8.10
CA ASP A 52 24.54 -10.86 -7.74
C ASP A 52 24.19 -11.67 -6.48
N LEU A 53 23.85 -12.93 -6.68
CA LEU A 53 23.40 -13.85 -5.63
C LEU A 53 24.51 -14.22 -4.64
N THR A 54 25.77 -13.91 -4.95
CA THR A 54 26.90 -14.17 -4.05
C THR A 54 27.07 -13.08 -2.99
N GLN A 55 26.40 -11.92 -3.13
CA GLN A 55 26.53 -10.84 -2.18
C GLN A 55 25.95 -11.23 -0.80
N PRO A 56 26.64 -10.88 0.31
CA PRO A 56 26.16 -11.14 1.67
C PRO A 56 24.75 -10.60 1.93
N VAL A 57 24.38 -9.47 1.30
CA VAL A 57 23.04 -8.86 1.40
C VAL A 57 21.96 -9.79 0.84
N VAL A 58 22.21 -10.41 -0.32
CA VAL A 58 21.26 -11.30 -0.98
C VAL A 58 21.14 -12.61 -0.20
N LEU A 59 22.26 -13.16 0.25
CA LEU A 59 22.30 -14.36 1.09
C LEU A 59 21.53 -14.13 2.40
N LEU A 60 21.72 -12.98 3.05
CA LEU A 60 21.01 -12.64 4.28
C LEU A 60 19.51 -12.55 4.06
N ALA A 61 19.07 -11.91 2.97
CA ALA A 61 17.67 -11.83 2.62
C ALA A 61 17.07 -13.22 2.34
N ALA A 62 17.80 -14.09 1.64
CA ALA A 62 17.37 -15.46 1.38
C ALA A 62 17.24 -16.29 2.66
N ILE A 63 18.23 -16.25 3.55
CA ILE A 63 18.18 -16.92 4.86
C ILE A 63 17.00 -16.41 5.69
N THR A 64 16.84 -15.09 5.76
CA THR A 64 15.75 -14.46 6.51
C THR A 64 14.37 -14.83 5.92
N PHE A 65 14.27 -14.94 4.60
CA PHE A 65 13.05 -15.39 3.93
C PHE A 65 12.74 -16.86 4.22
N ILE A 66 13.73 -17.75 4.24
CA ILE A 66 13.54 -19.14 4.63
C ILE A 66 13.05 -19.24 6.08
N ILE A 67 13.68 -18.49 7.00
CA ILE A 67 13.24 -18.43 8.41
C ILE A 67 11.77 -17.96 8.49
N LEU A 68 11.43 -16.88 7.78
CA LEU A 68 10.06 -16.38 7.72
C LEU A 68 9.09 -17.44 7.20
N LEU A 69 9.40 -18.11 6.10
CA LEU A 69 8.54 -19.15 5.52
C LEU A 69 8.33 -20.32 6.48
N VAL A 70 9.39 -20.77 7.18
CA VAL A 70 9.28 -21.84 8.18
C VAL A 70 8.41 -21.43 9.36
N LEU A 71 8.61 -20.22 9.90
CA LEU A 71 7.82 -19.70 11.02
C LEU A 71 6.35 -19.50 10.63
N SER A 72 6.10 -18.98 9.42
CA SER A 72 4.76 -18.80 8.87
C SER A 72 4.06 -20.13 8.60
N ALA A 73 4.77 -21.13 8.04
CA ALA A 73 4.22 -22.47 7.82
C ALA A 73 3.86 -23.17 9.13
N ARG A 74 4.61 -22.91 10.20
CA ARG A 74 4.33 -23.39 11.57
C ARG A 74 3.33 -22.52 12.33
N LYS A 75 2.77 -21.47 11.70
CA LYS A 75 1.81 -20.53 12.31
C LYS A 75 2.30 -19.92 13.62
N VAL A 76 3.61 -19.64 13.71
CA VAL A 76 4.21 -19.01 14.90
C VAL A 76 3.75 -17.56 15.00
N ARG A 77 3.14 -17.19 16.14
CA ARG A 77 2.71 -15.82 16.41
C ARG A 77 3.92 -14.88 16.40
N GLY A 78 3.84 -13.81 15.62
CA GLY A 78 4.96 -12.86 15.45
C GLY A 78 6.10 -13.37 14.56
N GLY A 79 5.88 -14.40 13.73
CA GLY A 79 6.90 -14.98 12.86
C GLY A 79 7.63 -13.95 11.98
N ALA A 80 6.93 -12.93 11.49
CA ALA A 80 7.53 -11.80 10.76
C ALA A 80 8.55 -11.04 11.61
N LEU A 81 8.18 -10.64 12.83
CA LEU A 81 9.07 -9.93 13.75
C LEU A 81 10.27 -10.79 14.16
N ILE A 82 10.04 -12.06 14.47
CA ILE A 82 11.11 -13.01 14.82
C ILE A 82 12.09 -13.18 13.64
N SER A 83 11.59 -13.26 12.40
CA SER A 83 12.45 -13.36 11.22
C SER A 83 13.32 -12.12 11.01
N ILE A 84 12.77 -10.91 11.23
CA ILE A 84 13.54 -9.65 11.15
C ILE A 84 14.65 -9.64 12.20
N LEU A 85 14.34 -10.01 13.46
CA LEU A 85 15.33 -10.04 14.53
C LEU A 85 16.42 -11.09 14.25
N ALA A 86 16.03 -12.30 13.85
CA ALA A 86 16.97 -13.36 13.49
C ALA A 86 17.86 -12.94 12.30
N GLY A 87 17.28 -12.35 11.26
CA GLY A 87 18.01 -11.81 10.11
C GLY A 87 18.96 -10.68 10.52
N THR A 88 18.56 -9.80 11.43
CA THR A 88 19.44 -8.73 11.93
C THR A 88 20.64 -9.31 12.69
N VAL A 89 20.42 -10.31 13.55
CA VAL A 89 21.50 -10.98 14.30
C VAL A 89 22.44 -11.75 13.37
N ILE A 90 21.92 -12.48 12.39
CA ILE A 90 22.73 -13.21 11.38
C ILE A 90 23.48 -12.22 10.48
N GLY A 91 22.93 -11.03 10.25
CA GLY A 91 23.56 -9.99 9.47
C GLY A 91 24.82 -9.38 10.11
N ILE A 92 25.02 -9.52 11.43
CA ILE A 92 26.20 -9.02 12.15
C ILE A 92 27.47 -9.76 11.70
N PRO A 93 27.59 -11.10 11.81
CA PRO A 93 28.78 -11.83 11.35
C PRO A 93 28.97 -11.76 9.82
N MET A 94 27.90 -11.51 9.05
CA MET A 94 27.98 -11.32 7.60
C MET A 94 28.46 -9.92 7.19
N GLY A 95 28.67 -8.99 8.13
CA GLY A 95 29.08 -7.61 7.86
C GLY A 95 28.00 -6.74 7.20
N VAL A 96 26.76 -7.22 7.13
CA VAL A 96 25.62 -6.51 6.53
C VAL A 96 24.93 -5.60 7.56
N THR A 97 24.86 -6.06 8.81
CA THR A 97 24.31 -5.29 9.93
C THR A 97 25.44 -4.59 10.67
N LYS A 98 25.34 -3.28 10.82
CA LYS A 98 26.29 -2.48 11.62
C LYS A 98 25.66 -2.17 12.97
N LEU A 99 26.38 -2.48 14.04
CA LEU A 99 25.95 -2.13 15.38
C LEU A 99 25.99 -0.61 15.55
N PRO A 100 24.95 0.00 16.13
CA PRO A 100 24.95 1.43 16.36
C PRO A 100 25.95 1.79 17.46
N GLU A 101 26.60 2.95 17.32
CA GLU A 101 27.56 3.45 18.32
C GLU A 101 26.89 3.84 19.66
N SER A 102 25.60 4.18 19.60
CA SER A 102 24.78 4.50 20.76
C SER A 102 23.41 3.86 20.63
N ILE A 103 22.84 3.42 21.75
CA ILE A 103 21.49 2.85 21.80
C ILE A 103 20.44 3.98 21.83
N PHE A 104 20.77 5.07 22.54
CA PHE A 104 19.89 6.22 22.71
C PHE A 104 20.42 7.42 21.95
N ARG A 105 19.53 8.11 21.22
CA ARG A 105 19.83 9.37 20.53
C ARG A 105 18.64 10.32 20.66
N ILE A 106 18.94 11.60 20.80
CA ILE A 106 17.92 12.66 20.75
C ILE A 106 17.35 12.70 19.32
N PRO A 107 16.01 12.67 19.14
CA PRO A 107 15.41 12.72 17.82
C PRO A 107 15.83 13.97 17.04
N ASP A 108 15.98 13.82 15.72
CA ASP A 108 16.32 14.95 14.85
C ASP A 108 15.18 15.99 14.82
N SER A 109 15.52 17.25 14.53
CA SER A 109 14.54 18.34 14.50
C SER A 109 13.52 18.17 13.37
N ILE A 110 12.27 18.53 13.66
CA ILE A 110 11.15 18.53 12.70
C ILE A 110 11.20 19.76 11.77
N ALA A 111 11.99 20.79 12.12
CA ALA A 111 12.03 22.06 11.38
C ALA A 111 12.23 21.93 9.85
N PRO A 112 13.08 21.03 9.32
CA PRO A 112 13.30 20.91 7.86
C PRO A 112 12.09 20.39 7.08
N ILE A 113 11.21 19.64 7.75
CA ILE A 113 10.04 18.99 7.13
C ILE A 113 8.73 19.70 7.48
N PHE A 114 8.74 20.58 8.48
CA PHE A 114 7.56 21.33 8.89
C PHE A 114 7.22 22.41 7.86
N PHE A 115 5.99 22.39 7.33
CA PHE A 115 5.49 23.33 6.32
C PHE A 115 6.32 23.43 5.03
N ASN A 116 7.14 22.42 4.73
CA ASN A 116 7.96 22.38 3.52
C ASN A 116 7.18 21.81 2.30
N PHE A 117 6.03 22.41 2.00
CA PHE A 117 5.18 22.01 0.88
C PHE A 117 4.76 23.22 0.02
N ASP A 118 4.59 22.99 -1.28
CA ASP A 118 4.16 24.02 -2.23
C ASP A 118 2.64 23.95 -2.46
N LEU A 119 1.89 24.74 -1.68
CA LEU A 119 0.43 24.84 -1.82
C LEU A 119 0.02 25.53 -3.13
N GLY A 120 0.79 26.51 -3.60
CA GLY A 120 0.51 27.24 -4.83
C GLY A 120 0.65 26.33 -6.05
N GLY A 121 1.72 25.54 -6.10
CA GLY A 121 1.93 24.51 -7.09
C GLY A 121 0.85 23.43 -7.04
N ALA A 122 0.43 23.00 -5.86
CA ALA A 122 -0.59 21.95 -5.69
C ALA A 122 -1.97 22.30 -6.29
N LEU A 123 -2.30 23.59 -6.42
CA LEU A 123 -3.57 24.05 -7.01
C LEU A 123 -3.55 24.13 -8.54
N ASN A 124 -2.41 23.85 -9.18
CA ASN A 124 -2.32 23.84 -10.65
C ASN A 124 -3.21 22.75 -11.25
N LEU A 125 -3.99 23.08 -12.28
CA LEU A 125 -4.85 22.14 -13.01
C LEU A 125 -4.09 20.91 -13.52
N ALA A 126 -2.79 21.02 -13.80
CA ALA A 126 -1.94 19.89 -14.18
C ALA A 126 -1.86 18.79 -13.11
N TYR A 127 -2.01 19.14 -11.82
CA TYR A 127 -1.98 18.18 -10.71
C TYR A 127 -3.36 17.62 -10.33
N LEU A 128 -4.44 18.24 -10.82
CA LEU A 128 -5.81 17.81 -10.54
C LEU A 128 -6.04 16.31 -10.85
N PRO A 129 -5.51 15.73 -11.95
CA PRO A 129 -5.69 14.31 -12.22
C PRO A 129 -4.88 13.41 -11.27
N PHE A 130 -3.70 13.86 -10.82
CA PHE A 130 -2.91 13.16 -9.81
C PHE A 130 -3.60 13.19 -8.44
N LEU A 131 -4.22 14.32 -8.09
CA LEU A 131 -5.00 14.46 -6.87
C LEU A 131 -6.14 13.43 -6.86
N PHE A 132 -6.89 13.31 -7.96
CA PHE A 132 -7.91 12.25 -8.09
C PHE A 132 -7.30 10.84 -8.03
N ALA A 133 -6.18 10.62 -8.72
CA ALA A 133 -5.59 9.29 -8.80
C ALA A 133 -4.90 8.83 -7.50
N PHE A 134 -4.51 9.74 -6.61
CA PHE A 134 -4.04 9.41 -5.25
C PHE A 134 -5.17 9.40 -4.22
N PHE A 135 -6.15 10.30 -4.37
CA PHE A 135 -7.31 10.35 -3.49
C PHE A 135 -8.14 9.07 -3.56
N LEU A 136 -8.39 8.59 -4.78
CA LEU A 136 -9.30 7.48 -5.01
C LEU A 136 -8.81 6.20 -4.30
N PRO A 137 -7.57 5.72 -4.53
CA PRO A 137 -7.09 4.48 -3.94
C PRO A 137 -6.89 4.61 -2.42
N ASP A 138 -6.44 5.77 -1.96
CA ASP A 138 -6.30 6.09 -0.54
C ASP A 138 -7.66 6.01 0.17
N PHE A 139 -8.67 6.68 -0.38
CA PHE A 139 -10.04 6.63 0.10
C PHE A 139 -10.57 5.19 0.18
N PHE A 140 -10.33 4.37 -0.85
CA PHE A 140 -10.77 2.97 -0.86
C PHE A 140 -9.97 2.08 0.09
N SER A 141 -8.68 2.36 0.26
CA SER A 141 -7.83 1.66 1.23
C SER A 141 -8.36 1.90 2.64
N SER A 142 -8.66 3.16 2.99
CA SER A 142 -9.22 3.51 4.29
C SER A 142 -10.63 2.95 4.49
N PHE A 143 -11.50 3.02 3.49
CA PHE A 143 -12.83 2.39 3.56
C PHE A 143 -12.75 0.86 3.72
N GLY A 144 -12.00 0.20 2.84
CA GLY A 144 -11.88 -1.25 2.81
C GLY A 144 -11.24 -1.79 4.09
N THR A 145 -10.25 -1.09 4.61
CA THR A 145 -9.62 -1.41 5.90
C THR A 145 -10.57 -1.16 7.05
N ALA A 146 -11.34 -0.07 7.07
CA ALA A 146 -12.32 0.20 8.11
C ALA A 146 -13.40 -0.90 8.19
N ILE A 147 -13.94 -1.33 7.04
CA ILE A 147 -14.90 -2.45 6.99
C ILE A 147 -14.22 -3.77 7.36
N GLY A 148 -13.03 -4.06 6.84
CA GLY A 148 -12.31 -5.31 7.10
C GLY A 148 -11.92 -5.49 8.56
N ILE A 149 -11.33 -4.46 9.17
CA ILE A 149 -11.00 -4.42 10.60
C ILE A 149 -12.27 -4.40 11.45
N GLY A 150 -13.26 -3.58 11.08
CA GLY A 150 -14.55 -3.49 11.76
C GLY A 150 -15.28 -4.83 11.80
N GLY A 151 -15.22 -5.60 10.71
CA GLY A 151 -15.73 -6.97 10.63
C GLY A 151 -15.00 -7.91 11.59
N LYS A 152 -13.67 -7.91 11.58
CA LYS A 152 -12.87 -8.69 12.53
C LYS A 152 -13.12 -8.30 13.99
N ALA A 153 -13.41 -7.03 14.25
CA ALA A 153 -13.68 -6.50 15.59
C ALA A 153 -15.12 -6.73 16.07
N GLY A 154 -16.02 -7.17 15.19
CA GLY A 154 -17.44 -7.34 15.49
C GLY A 154 -18.22 -6.03 15.56
N PHE A 155 -17.77 -5.00 14.83
CA PHE A 155 -18.40 -3.68 14.79
C PHE A 155 -19.38 -3.48 13.64
N LEU A 156 -19.48 -4.43 12.71
CA LEU A 156 -20.44 -4.35 11.61
C LEU A 156 -21.86 -4.63 12.13
N ASP A 157 -22.83 -3.96 11.52
CA ASP A 157 -24.24 -4.22 11.77
C ASP A 157 -24.75 -5.46 11.01
N LYS A 158 -26.05 -5.72 11.11
CA LYS A 158 -26.71 -6.87 10.47
C LYS A 158 -26.62 -6.86 8.94
N ASN A 159 -26.40 -5.70 8.34
CA ASN A 159 -26.27 -5.53 6.89
C ASN A 159 -24.81 -5.59 6.43
N GLY A 160 -23.87 -5.73 7.37
CA GLY A 160 -22.43 -5.70 7.07
C GLY A 160 -21.86 -4.29 6.93
N ASP A 161 -22.63 -3.26 7.27
CA ASP A 161 -22.17 -1.88 7.26
C ASP A 161 -21.52 -1.52 8.60
N LEU A 162 -20.56 -0.59 8.58
CA LEU A 162 -19.93 -0.08 9.79
C LEU A 162 -20.70 1.15 10.31
N PRO A 163 -21.37 1.07 11.49
CA PRO A 163 -22.07 2.21 12.05
C PRO A 163 -21.11 3.37 12.33
N GLY A 164 -21.48 4.57 11.91
CA GLY A 164 -20.66 5.76 12.13
C GLY A 164 -19.41 5.85 11.25
N LEU A 165 -19.40 5.16 10.11
CA LEU A 165 -18.32 5.23 9.10
C LEU A 165 -17.90 6.68 8.74
N ASP A 166 -18.84 7.63 8.73
CA ASP A 166 -18.54 9.05 8.50
C ASP A 166 -17.52 9.60 9.50
N LYS A 167 -17.58 9.18 10.78
CA LYS A 167 -16.61 9.59 11.81
C LYS A 167 -15.21 9.06 11.51
N VAL A 168 -15.11 7.84 10.98
CA VAL A 168 -13.83 7.25 10.55
C VAL A 168 -13.22 8.12 9.43
N PHE A 169 -14.03 8.51 8.44
CA PHE A 169 -13.56 9.39 7.36
C PHE A 169 -13.17 10.79 7.82
N HIS A 170 -13.81 11.31 8.86
CA HIS A 170 -13.39 12.58 9.46
C HIS A 170 -12.01 12.47 10.11
N VAL A 171 -11.75 11.41 10.89
CA VAL A 171 -10.44 11.18 11.52
C VAL A 171 -9.37 10.97 10.45
N ASP A 172 -9.64 10.14 9.45
CA ASP A 172 -8.77 9.90 8.29
C ASP A 172 -8.41 11.19 7.55
N SER A 173 -9.39 12.05 7.24
CA SER A 173 -9.13 13.32 6.54
C SER A 173 -8.34 14.33 7.39
N ILE A 174 -8.62 14.38 8.70
CA ILE A 174 -7.88 15.22 9.65
C ILE A 174 -6.43 14.74 9.74
N ALA A 175 -6.22 13.42 9.87
CA ALA A 175 -4.89 12.82 9.93
C ALA A 175 -4.09 13.09 8.65
N ALA A 176 -4.69 12.90 7.48
CA ALA A 176 -4.04 13.19 6.19
C ALA A 176 -3.67 14.68 6.06
N THR A 177 -4.57 15.58 6.47
CA THR A 177 -4.33 17.03 6.39
C THR A 177 -3.23 17.46 7.37
N ILE A 178 -3.29 17.02 8.63
CA ILE A 178 -2.25 17.33 9.62
C ILE A 178 -0.91 16.70 9.21
N GLY A 179 -0.90 15.46 8.73
CA GLY A 179 0.31 14.79 8.23
C GLY A 179 0.98 15.57 7.10
N SER A 180 0.20 16.14 6.18
CA SER A 180 0.75 16.97 5.10
C SER A 180 1.52 18.21 5.61
N LEU A 181 1.16 18.76 6.78
CA LEU A 181 1.90 19.86 7.40
C LEU A 181 3.32 19.47 7.82
N PHE A 182 3.56 18.18 8.07
CA PHE A 182 4.87 17.63 8.37
C PHE A 182 5.58 17.08 7.14
N THR A 183 5.01 17.26 5.94
CA THR A 183 5.53 16.78 4.64
C THR A 183 5.85 15.29 4.61
N ILE A 184 5.13 14.52 5.42
CA ILE A 184 5.21 13.05 5.43
C ILE A 184 4.26 12.44 4.40
N PRO A 185 4.51 11.19 3.97
CA PRO A 185 3.55 10.44 3.17
C PRO A 185 2.16 10.38 3.83
N VAL A 186 1.12 10.25 3.01
CA VAL A 186 -0.28 10.15 3.48
C VAL A 186 -0.41 9.03 4.52
N LEU A 187 -1.04 9.37 5.66
CA LEU A 187 -1.32 8.43 6.73
C LEU A 187 -2.48 7.54 6.33
N ILE A 188 -2.26 6.22 6.36
CA ILE A 188 -3.27 5.23 5.98
C ILE A 188 -3.62 4.34 7.16
N THR A 189 -4.83 3.76 7.12
CA THR A 189 -5.21 2.69 8.05
C THR A 189 -4.60 1.35 7.60
N TYR A 190 -4.11 0.57 8.55
CA TYR A 190 -3.43 -0.71 8.27
C TYR A 190 -4.36 -1.90 8.48
N LEU A 191 -4.51 -2.74 7.45
CA LEU A 191 -5.25 -4.01 7.53
C LEU A 191 -4.58 -5.01 8.49
N GLU A 192 -3.27 -4.86 8.68
CA GLU A 192 -2.43 -5.58 9.63
C GLU A 192 -2.88 -5.38 11.08
N SER A 193 -3.58 -4.26 11.37
CA SER A 193 -4.21 -4.02 12.67
C SER A 193 -5.22 -5.11 13.04
N GLY A 194 -5.66 -5.92 12.07
CA GLY A 194 -6.52 -7.08 12.29
C GLY A 194 -5.87 -8.11 13.21
N ALA A 195 -4.54 -8.25 13.19
CA ALA A 195 -3.82 -9.10 14.15
C ALA A 195 -3.92 -8.54 15.58
N GLY A 196 -3.94 -7.21 15.74
CA GLY A 196 -4.20 -6.55 17.02
C GLY A 196 -5.61 -6.80 17.53
N VAL A 197 -6.61 -6.77 16.62
CA VAL A 197 -8.00 -7.12 16.93
C VAL A 197 -8.15 -8.59 17.34
N GLU A 198 -7.49 -9.50 16.63
CA GLU A 198 -7.44 -10.93 16.96
C GLU A 198 -6.76 -11.19 18.30
N ALA A 199 -5.80 -10.36 18.69
CA ALA A 199 -5.18 -10.37 20.02
C ALA A 199 -6.05 -9.73 21.11
N GLY A 200 -7.23 -9.20 20.78
CA GLY A 200 -8.19 -8.60 21.73
C GLY A 200 -8.25 -7.08 21.74
N GLY A 201 -7.46 -6.38 20.91
CA GLY A 201 -7.48 -4.92 20.78
C GLY A 201 -8.76 -4.42 20.11
N ARG A 202 -9.70 -3.87 20.88
CA ARG A 202 -11.01 -3.42 20.38
C ARG A 202 -11.34 -1.96 20.74
N THR A 203 -10.39 -1.19 21.25
CA THR A 203 -10.64 0.19 21.66
C THR A 203 -9.59 1.13 21.08
N GLY A 204 -9.92 2.43 21.03
CA GLY A 204 -8.96 3.46 20.64
C GLY A 204 -7.71 3.50 21.52
N LEU A 205 -7.78 2.96 22.75
CA LEU A 205 -6.62 2.84 23.64
C LEU A 205 -5.51 2.00 22.99
N THR A 206 -5.84 0.93 22.26
CA THR A 206 -4.83 0.14 21.53
C THR A 206 -4.08 1.01 20.52
N ALA A 207 -4.77 1.87 19.78
CA ALA A 207 -4.16 2.78 18.82
C ALA A 207 -3.31 3.86 19.53
N CYS A 208 -3.81 4.45 20.62
CA CYS A 208 -3.08 5.42 21.41
C CYS A 208 -1.81 4.83 22.04
N THR A 209 -1.89 3.63 22.62
CA THR A 209 -0.72 2.93 23.19
C THR A 209 0.31 2.63 22.11
N THR A 210 -0.13 2.21 20.92
CA THR A 210 0.76 1.99 19.78
C THR A 210 1.45 3.29 19.36
N ALA A 211 0.72 4.41 19.29
CA ALA A 211 1.29 5.72 18.97
C ALA A 211 2.33 6.17 20.01
N VAL A 212 2.05 6.00 21.31
CA VAL A 212 3.01 6.29 22.38
C VAL A 212 4.25 5.40 22.27
N ALA A 213 4.09 4.11 21.96
CA ALA A 213 5.23 3.22 21.74
C ALA A 213 6.10 3.66 20.54
N PHE A 214 5.49 4.13 19.45
CA PHE A 214 6.22 4.72 18.32
C PHE A 214 6.92 6.03 18.69
N LEU A 215 6.33 6.87 19.55
CA LEU A 215 6.98 8.07 20.07
C LEU A 215 8.21 7.71 20.93
N LEU A 216 8.09 6.71 21.79
CA LEU A 216 9.22 6.21 22.59
C LEU A 216 10.32 5.60 21.72
N LEU A 217 9.96 4.99 20.58
CA LEU A 217 10.92 4.44 19.61
C LEU A 217 11.86 5.53 19.06
N LEU A 218 11.43 6.80 19.03
CA LEU A 218 12.29 7.92 18.59
C LEU A 218 13.55 8.06 19.45
N ALA A 219 13.46 7.78 20.76
CA ALA A 219 14.62 7.80 21.65
C ALA A 219 15.61 6.65 21.38
N VAL A 220 15.14 5.59 20.74
CA VAL A 220 15.90 4.35 20.46
C VAL A 220 16.06 4.13 18.94
N THR A 221 15.93 5.20 18.16
CA THR A 221 16.05 5.21 16.69
C THR A 221 17.31 4.49 16.17
N PRO A 222 18.50 4.62 16.80
CA PRO A 222 19.69 3.89 16.35
C PRO A 222 19.50 2.37 16.32
N LEU A 223 18.74 1.78 17.26
CA LEU A 223 18.43 0.35 17.22
C LEU A 223 17.54 0.01 16.03
N ALA A 224 16.52 0.83 15.76
CA ALA A 224 15.63 0.61 14.62
C ALA A 224 16.37 0.73 13.29
N LEU A 225 17.29 1.71 13.17
CA LEU A 225 18.11 1.94 11.97
C LEU A 225 19.22 0.90 11.77
N MET A 226 19.56 0.09 12.78
CA MET A 226 20.53 -0.99 12.60
C MET A 226 19.98 -2.10 11.70
N ILE A 227 18.66 -2.28 11.68
CA ILE A 227 17.99 -3.38 10.99
C ILE A 227 18.24 -3.19 9.48
N PRO A 228 19.00 -4.09 8.82
CA PRO A 228 19.31 -3.91 7.42
C PRO A 228 18.06 -4.13 6.56
N ALA A 229 17.99 -3.42 5.43
CA ALA A 229 16.90 -3.60 4.46
C ALA A 229 16.78 -5.06 3.96
N ALA A 230 17.88 -5.83 3.97
CA ALA A 230 17.88 -7.26 3.65
C ALA A 230 17.09 -8.12 4.66
N ALA A 231 16.99 -7.71 5.93
CA ALA A 231 16.23 -8.43 6.95
C ALA A 231 14.72 -8.11 6.88
N THR A 232 14.34 -6.90 6.43
CA THR A 232 12.93 -6.48 6.31
C THR A 232 12.32 -6.80 4.95
N ALA A 233 13.13 -6.84 3.89
CA ALA A 233 12.70 -7.17 2.53
C ALA A 233 11.90 -8.48 2.40
N PRO A 234 12.29 -9.59 3.04
CA PRO A 234 11.52 -10.84 3.05
C PRO A 234 10.09 -10.69 3.54
N VAL A 235 9.86 -9.84 4.55
CA VAL A 235 8.52 -9.57 5.08
C VAL A 235 7.68 -8.82 4.06
N LEU A 236 8.26 -7.84 3.35
CA LEU A 236 7.55 -7.14 2.26
C LEU A 236 7.15 -8.10 1.14
N ILE A 237 8.02 -9.04 0.77
CA ILE A 237 7.72 -10.09 -0.21
C ILE A 237 6.56 -10.96 0.27
N TYR A 238 6.62 -11.44 1.52
CA TYR A 238 5.59 -12.29 2.10
C TYR A 238 4.23 -11.61 2.23
N VAL A 239 4.20 -10.34 2.66
CA VAL A 239 2.99 -9.51 2.72
C VAL A 239 2.43 -9.33 1.31
N GLY A 240 3.28 -9.02 0.33
CA GLY A 240 2.87 -8.89 -1.07
C GLY A 240 2.19 -10.14 -1.62
N VAL A 241 2.76 -11.32 -1.36
CA VAL A 241 2.17 -12.62 -1.72
C VAL A 241 0.83 -12.84 -1.00
N SER A 242 0.73 -12.47 0.27
CA SER A 242 -0.51 -12.63 1.05
C SER A 242 -1.65 -11.76 0.50
N MET A 243 -1.34 -10.55 0.02
CA MET A 243 -2.32 -9.65 -0.60
C MET A 243 -2.86 -10.17 -1.94
N MET A 244 -2.08 -10.99 -2.66
CA MET A 244 -2.52 -11.61 -3.91
C MET A 244 -3.66 -12.61 -3.72
N ALA A 245 -3.86 -13.15 -2.52
CA ALA A 245 -4.94 -14.09 -2.24
C ALA A 245 -6.34 -13.49 -2.53
N GLY A 246 -6.48 -12.17 -2.47
CA GLY A 246 -7.73 -11.47 -2.82
C GLY A 246 -8.18 -11.70 -4.26
N MET A 247 -7.25 -11.95 -5.20
CA MET A 247 -7.57 -12.25 -6.60
C MET A 247 -8.44 -13.48 -6.79
N ARG A 248 -8.49 -14.39 -5.81
CA ARG A 248 -9.39 -15.56 -5.82
C ARG A 248 -10.87 -15.16 -5.93
N ASN A 249 -11.23 -13.95 -5.48
CA ASN A 249 -12.60 -13.44 -5.50
C ASN A 249 -12.96 -12.69 -6.79
N LEU A 250 -12.04 -12.58 -7.75
CA LEU A 250 -12.27 -11.94 -9.04
C LEU A 250 -13.09 -12.88 -9.93
N ASP A 251 -14.09 -12.32 -10.62
CA ASP A 251 -14.85 -13.06 -11.61
C ASP A 251 -14.06 -13.17 -12.91
N TYR A 252 -13.55 -14.38 -13.19
CA TYR A 252 -12.81 -14.69 -14.41
C TYR A 252 -13.71 -15.09 -15.59
N THR A 253 -15.04 -15.10 -15.41
CA THR A 253 -15.99 -15.41 -16.49
C THR A 253 -16.40 -14.16 -17.28
N ASP A 254 -16.36 -12.97 -16.66
CA ASP A 254 -16.66 -11.70 -17.32
C ASP A 254 -15.39 -10.98 -17.77
N ILE A 255 -15.22 -10.82 -19.09
CA ILE A 255 -14.07 -10.15 -19.70
C ILE A 255 -13.96 -8.66 -19.32
N ALA A 256 -15.08 -7.97 -19.00
CA ALA A 256 -15.01 -6.62 -18.47
C ALA A 256 -14.57 -6.55 -17.01
N GLU A 257 -14.46 -7.67 -16.29
CA GLU A 257 -13.94 -7.68 -14.92
C GLU A 257 -12.45 -8.07 -14.93
N TYR A 258 -12.08 -9.20 -15.54
CA TYR A 258 -10.72 -9.72 -15.39
C TYR A 258 -9.67 -8.99 -16.24
N ILE A 259 -10.02 -8.42 -17.40
CA ILE A 259 -9.06 -7.65 -18.22
C ILE A 259 -8.68 -6.33 -17.51
N PRO A 260 -9.63 -5.47 -17.08
CA PRO A 260 -9.32 -4.31 -16.26
C PRO A 260 -8.53 -4.65 -15.00
N ALA A 261 -8.91 -5.72 -14.30
CA ALA A 261 -8.21 -6.17 -13.11
C ALA A 261 -6.75 -6.53 -13.38
N PHE A 262 -6.47 -7.27 -14.46
CA PHE A 262 -5.10 -7.57 -14.88
C PHE A 262 -4.31 -6.29 -15.21
N LEU A 263 -4.90 -5.38 -15.98
CA LEU A 263 -4.27 -4.10 -16.33
C LEU A 263 -3.95 -3.27 -15.09
N CYS A 264 -4.83 -3.27 -14.08
CA CYS A 264 -4.58 -2.64 -12.80
C CYS A 264 -3.29 -3.17 -12.17
N VAL A 265 -3.20 -4.50 -12.02
CA VAL A 265 -2.05 -5.14 -11.39
C VAL A 265 -0.76 -4.89 -12.18
N ALA A 266 -0.81 -5.10 -13.50
CA ALA A 266 0.36 -4.98 -14.37
C ALA A 266 0.90 -3.55 -14.42
N PHE A 267 0.06 -2.55 -14.68
CA PHE A 267 0.51 -1.16 -14.78
C PHE A 267 0.91 -0.60 -13.42
N THR A 268 0.28 -1.02 -12.32
CA THR A 268 0.78 -0.67 -10.96
C THR A 268 2.19 -1.21 -10.74
N ALA A 269 2.42 -2.49 -11.02
CA ALA A 269 3.71 -3.13 -10.78
C ALA A 269 4.83 -2.59 -11.70
N PHE A 270 4.57 -2.49 -13.00
CA PHE A 270 5.60 -2.17 -13.99
C PHE A 270 5.89 -0.68 -14.13
N THR A 271 4.89 0.19 -13.93
CA THR A 271 5.14 1.64 -13.93
C THR A 271 5.54 2.16 -12.55
N PHE A 272 5.55 1.28 -11.55
CA PHE A 272 5.86 1.61 -10.17
C PHE A 272 4.97 2.74 -9.62
N ASN A 273 3.72 2.78 -10.08
CA ASN A 273 2.75 3.83 -9.74
C ASN A 273 1.33 3.24 -9.70
N ILE A 274 0.72 3.28 -8.52
CA ILE A 274 -0.63 2.75 -8.27
C ILE A 274 -1.68 3.51 -9.10
N ALA A 275 -1.53 4.84 -9.22
CA ALA A 275 -2.42 5.70 -10.00
C ALA A 275 -2.50 5.24 -11.46
N ASN A 276 -1.36 4.96 -12.09
CA ASN A 276 -1.33 4.46 -13.47
C ASN A 276 -2.15 3.18 -13.64
N GLY A 277 -1.97 2.21 -12.74
CA GLY A 277 -2.71 0.95 -12.81
C GLY A 277 -4.23 1.15 -12.72
N ILE A 278 -4.68 1.94 -11.75
CA ILE A 278 -6.10 2.19 -11.52
C ILE A 278 -6.71 2.98 -12.68
N SER A 279 -5.98 3.97 -13.20
CA SER A 279 -6.40 4.76 -14.36
C SER A 279 -6.61 3.89 -15.60
N VAL A 280 -5.63 3.04 -15.96
CA VAL A 280 -5.76 2.15 -17.13
C VAL A 280 -6.91 1.17 -16.93
N ALA A 281 -7.01 0.56 -15.75
CA ALA A 281 -8.06 -0.40 -15.43
C ALA A 281 -9.45 0.21 -15.58
N PHE A 282 -9.66 1.39 -15.00
CA PHE A 282 -10.97 2.05 -15.03
C PHE A 282 -11.39 2.46 -16.44
N ILE A 283 -10.47 3.02 -17.22
CA ILE A 283 -10.71 3.36 -18.63
C ILE A 283 -11.05 2.08 -19.43
N SER A 284 -10.27 1.02 -19.24
CA SER A 284 -10.50 -0.27 -19.89
C SER A 284 -11.88 -0.84 -19.53
N PHE A 285 -12.29 -0.77 -18.27
CA PHE A 285 -13.62 -1.23 -17.83
C PHE A 285 -14.75 -0.53 -18.58
N VAL A 286 -14.70 0.80 -18.67
CA VAL A 286 -15.72 1.58 -19.38
C VAL A 286 -15.74 1.23 -20.87
N ILE A 287 -14.57 1.14 -21.52
CA ILE A 287 -14.47 0.76 -22.94
C ILE A 287 -15.06 -0.64 -23.17
N MET A 288 -14.71 -1.61 -22.33
CA MET A 288 -15.18 -3.00 -22.45
C MET A 288 -16.70 -3.10 -22.30
N LYS A 289 -17.28 -2.47 -21.27
CA LYS A 289 -18.74 -2.49 -21.06
C LYS A 289 -19.50 -1.79 -22.19
N VAL A 290 -18.96 -0.71 -22.76
CA VAL A 290 -19.53 -0.05 -23.94
C VAL A 290 -19.44 -0.95 -25.18
N ALA A 291 -18.27 -1.55 -25.45
CA ALA A 291 -18.06 -2.43 -26.60
C ALA A 291 -18.96 -3.67 -26.60
N MET A 292 -19.30 -4.18 -25.40
CA MET A 292 -20.22 -5.31 -25.23
C MET A 292 -21.71 -4.91 -25.28
N GLY A 293 -22.03 -3.63 -25.49
CA GLY A 293 -23.41 -3.14 -25.46
C GLY A 293 -24.05 -3.10 -24.06
N ARG A 294 -23.25 -3.33 -23.00
CA ARG A 294 -23.71 -3.35 -21.59
C ARG A 294 -23.67 -1.95 -20.97
N THR A 295 -24.13 -0.94 -21.71
CA THR A 295 -24.09 0.46 -21.28
C THR A 295 -25.08 0.76 -20.15
N ALA A 296 -26.12 -0.05 -19.99
CA ALA A 296 -27.08 0.05 -18.88
C ALA A 296 -26.43 -0.18 -17.50
N GLU A 297 -25.29 -0.90 -17.45
CA GLU A 297 -24.52 -1.12 -16.22
C GLU A 297 -23.66 0.10 -15.86
N LEU A 298 -23.46 1.04 -16.79
CA LEU A 298 -22.64 2.23 -16.62
C LEU A 298 -23.48 3.45 -16.24
N HIS A 299 -23.18 4.01 -15.07
CA HIS A 299 -23.75 5.29 -14.65
C HIS A 299 -22.94 6.45 -15.24
N LYS A 300 -23.53 7.65 -15.36
CA LYS A 300 -22.86 8.87 -15.86
C LYS A 300 -21.53 9.18 -15.17
N GLY A 301 -21.40 8.84 -13.89
CA GLY A 301 -20.16 8.99 -13.12
C GLY A 301 -18.98 8.17 -13.66
N HIS A 302 -19.22 7.00 -14.27
CA HIS A 302 -18.16 6.17 -14.85
C HIS A 302 -17.55 6.86 -16.07
N TYR A 303 -18.39 7.45 -16.93
CA TYR A 303 -17.91 8.18 -18.11
C TYR A 303 -17.11 9.42 -17.71
N LEU A 304 -17.60 10.19 -16.74
CA LEU A 304 -16.88 11.35 -16.22
C LEU A 304 -15.52 10.97 -15.63
N LEU A 305 -15.49 9.92 -14.80
CA LEU A 305 -14.25 9.46 -14.20
C LEU A 305 -13.27 8.91 -15.24
N ALA A 306 -13.75 8.15 -16.23
CA ALA A 306 -12.91 7.68 -17.33
C ALA A 306 -12.31 8.84 -18.15
N LEU A 307 -13.07 9.91 -18.40
CA LEU A 307 -12.58 11.11 -19.08
C LEU A 307 -11.49 11.82 -18.27
N LEU A 308 -11.68 11.98 -16.96
CA LEU A 308 -10.67 12.58 -16.07
C LEU A 308 -9.38 11.74 -16.04
N LEU A 309 -9.50 10.42 -16.01
CA LEU A 309 -8.35 9.50 -16.04
C LEU A 309 -7.70 9.43 -17.43
N ALA A 310 -8.45 9.65 -18.50
CA ALA A 310 -7.85 9.82 -19.84
C ALA A 310 -7.06 11.13 -19.93
N TYR A 311 -7.57 12.21 -19.34
CA TYR A 311 -6.84 13.47 -19.22
C TYR A 311 -5.58 13.36 -18.36
N TYR A 312 -5.58 12.53 -17.31
CA TYR A 312 -4.37 12.16 -16.55
C TYR A 312 -3.26 11.64 -17.46
N PHE A 313 -3.56 10.71 -18.36
CA PHE A 313 -2.58 10.19 -19.32
C PHE A 313 -2.16 11.23 -20.36
N TYR A 314 -3.09 12.06 -20.83
CA TYR A 314 -2.76 13.18 -21.72
C TYR A 314 -1.77 14.16 -21.06
N ALA A 315 -1.99 14.52 -19.80
CA ALA A 315 -1.10 15.40 -19.04
C ALA A 315 0.29 14.78 -18.83
N ILE A 316 0.36 13.48 -18.53
CA ILE A 316 1.64 12.77 -18.36
C ILE A 316 2.39 12.58 -19.68
N ALA A 317 1.69 12.40 -20.79
CA ALA A 317 2.29 12.24 -22.12
C ALA A 317 3.02 13.51 -22.61
N GLY A 318 2.89 14.64 -21.90
CA GLY A 318 3.70 15.83 -22.14
C GLY A 318 3.39 16.54 -23.46
N VAL A 319 2.14 16.49 -23.92
CA VAL A 319 1.68 17.39 -25.00
C VAL A 319 1.62 18.79 -24.41
N LYS A 320 2.72 19.54 -24.58
CA LYS A 320 2.75 21.00 -24.42
C LYS A 320 1.87 21.65 -25.47
#